data_AF-A0A7W8RS62-F1
#
_entry.id   AF-A0A7W8RS62-F1
#
_cell.length_a   1.000
_cell.length_b   1.000
_cell.length_c   1.000
_cell.angle_alpha   90.00
_cell.angle_beta   90.00
_cell.angle_gamma   90.00
#
_symmetry.space_group_name_H-M   'P 1'
#
loop_
_entity.id
_entity.type
_entity.pdbx_description
1 polymer ?
#
loop_
_entity_poly.entity_id
_entity_poly.type
_entity_poly.pdbx_seq_one_letter_code
_entity_poly.pdbx_strand_id
1 'polypeptide(L)'
;MHLRFGTVSIRTLARLAYEMSLQPDGKGAATWLSGPIWWDFYFMVLAHHPRLAQSAPFKPEYEQLHWEKGRSADAAFAAWCDGRTGYPLVDAAMLQLNQTGYMHNRLRMVTASFLAKDLGIDWRLGERYFADLLNDFDFSANNGGWQWAASNGYGAQPYSRIFNPVTRSEKFDPDGALSNDIYRSSRTCRQNGFTRGGWPARSGSRNSVHGTGRELSRTDRRPGTGPRAHTGLIRKVSACSHY
;
A
#
# COMPACT_ATOMS: atom_id res chain seq x y z
N MET A 1 -5.74 -11.21 11.99
CA MET A 1 -7.16 -11.49 12.29
C MET A 1 -7.39 -11.93 13.75
N HIS A 2 -6.92 -13.11 14.18
CA HIS A 2 -7.18 -13.63 15.54
C HIS A 2 -6.78 -12.70 16.69
N LEU A 3 -5.61 -12.06 16.59
CA LEU A 3 -5.14 -11.09 17.60
C LEU A 3 -6.08 -9.90 17.72
N ARG A 4 -6.59 -9.40 16.59
CA ARG A 4 -7.48 -8.24 16.52
C ARG A 4 -8.85 -8.50 17.15
N PHE A 5 -9.37 -9.72 16.99
CA PHE A 5 -10.65 -10.13 17.58
C PHE A 5 -10.50 -10.75 18.97
N GLY A 6 -9.27 -10.85 19.49
CA GLY A 6 -9.02 -11.43 20.82
C GLY A 6 -9.32 -12.92 20.91
N THR A 7 -9.51 -13.63 19.78
CA THR A 7 -9.77 -15.08 19.79
C THR A 7 -8.55 -15.88 20.23
N VAL A 8 -7.38 -15.26 20.24
CA VAL A 8 -6.14 -15.78 20.83
C VAL A 8 -5.49 -14.69 21.68
N SER A 9 -5.08 -15.03 22.90
CA SER A 9 -4.40 -14.11 23.81
C SER A 9 -3.02 -13.72 23.28
N ILE A 10 -2.79 -12.43 23.06
CA ILE A 10 -1.48 -11.90 22.68
C ILE A 10 -0.42 -12.16 23.76
N ARG A 11 -0.79 -12.11 25.04
CA ARG A 11 0.13 -12.36 26.16
C ARG A 11 0.61 -13.80 26.18
N THR A 12 -0.27 -14.74 25.86
CA THR A 12 0.06 -16.16 25.77
C THR A 12 1.03 -16.41 24.62
N LEU A 13 0.72 -15.86 23.44
CA LEU A 13 1.60 -15.99 22.27
C LEU A 13 2.95 -15.29 22.46
N ALA A 14 2.98 -14.12 23.10
CA ALA A 14 4.21 -13.39 23.37
C ALA A 14 5.13 -14.16 24.34
N ARG A 15 4.59 -14.75 25.40
CA ARG A 15 5.37 -15.61 26.33
C ARG A 15 5.93 -16.82 25.61
N LEU A 16 5.10 -17.53 24.85
CA LEU A 16 5.52 -18.69 24.08
C LEU A 16 6.61 -18.32 23.06
N ALA A 17 6.42 -17.25 22.29
CA ALA A 17 7.40 -16.79 21.31
C ALA A 17 8.70 -16.33 21.97
N TYR A 18 8.63 -15.71 23.16
CA TYR A 18 9.81 -15.35 23.94
C TYR A 18 10.58 -16.60 24.39
N GLU A 19 9.91 -17.58 24.99
CA GLU A 19 10.54 -18.84 25.41
C GLU A 19 11.19 -19.59 24.24
N MET A 20 10.49 -19.65 23.10
CA MET A 20 11.02 -20.24 21.86
C MET A 20 12.20 -19.44 21.31
N SER A 21 12.22 -18.11 21.48
CA SER A 21 13.31 -17.26 20.99
C SER A 21 14.65 -17.50 21.68
N LEU A 22 14.61 -18.07 22.90
CA LEU A 22 15.81 -18.41 23.67
C LEU A 22 16.44 -19.74 23.23
N GLN A 23 15.78 -20.51 22.37
CA GLN A 23 16.31 -21.76 21.84
C GLN A 23 17.37 -21.51 20.75
N PRO A 24 18.30 -22.46 20.50
CA PRO A 24 19.35 -22.31 19.49
C PRO A 24 18.84 -21.99 18.06
N ASP A 25 17.64 -22.44 17.72
CA ASP A 25 16.93 -22.19 16.45
C ASP A 25 15.83 -21.12 16.56
N GLY A 26 15.76 -20.42 17.69
CA GLY A 26 14.70 -19.47 18.07
C GLY A 26 14.60 -18.18 17.25
N LYS A 27 15.45 -17.98 16.23
CA LYS A 27 15.48 -16.75 15.42
C LYS A 27 14.15 -16.45 14.74
N GLY A 28 13.43 -17.49 14.32
CA GLY A 28 12.09 -17.35 13.74
C GLY A 28 11.09 -16.79 14.76
N ALA A 29 11.10 -17.32 15.98
CA ALA A 29 10.24 -16.85 17.07
C ALA A 29 10.58 -15.42 17.49
N ALA A 30 11.87 -15.06 17.57
CA ALA A 30 12.30 -13.69 17.83
C ALA A 30 11.78 -12.71 16.75
N THR A 31 11.88 -13.11 15.48
CA THR A 31 11.40 -12.30 14.35
C THR A 31 9.88 -12.14 14.41
N TRP A 32 9.14 -13.21 14.71
CA TRP A 32 7.70 -13.16 14.88
C TRP A 32 7.30 -12.24 16.04
N LEU A 33 7.98 -12.34 17.19
CA LEU A 33 7.71 -11.54 18.39
C LEU A 33 7.86 -10.03 18.15
N SER A 34 8.72 -9.63 17.21
CA SER A 34 8.83 -8.23 16.80
C SER A 34 7.53 -7.64 16.26
N GLY A 35 6.65 -8.46 15.65
CA GLY A 35 5.36 -8.02 15.12
C GLY A 35 4.42 -7.50 16.22
N PRO A 36 4.07 -8.32 17.23
CA PRO A 36 3.37 -7.88 18.43
C PRO A 36 3.96 -6.66 19.13
N ILE A 37 5.30 -6.57 19.21
CA ILE A 37 5.97 -5.42 19.83
C ILE A 37 5.67 -4.14 19.06
N TRP A 38 5.71 -4.17 17.72
CA TRP A 38 5.31 -3.02 16.90
C TRP A 38 3.83 -2.67 17.08
N TRP A 39 2.97 -3.66 17.21
CA TRP A 39 1.55 -3.45 17.47
C TRP A 39 1.31 -2.73 18.81
N ASP A 40 1.94 -3.20 19.89
CA ASP A 40 1.87 -2.58 21.21
C ASP A 40 2.47 -1.16 21.21
N PHE A 41 3.59 -0.97 20.51
CA PHE A 41 4.21 0.35 20.31
C PHE A 41 3.24 1.35 19.67
N TYR A 42 2.49 0.95 18.62
CA TYR A 42 1.52 1.84 17.99
C TYR A 42 0.36 2.22 18.92
N PHE A 43 -0.07 1.32 19.80
CA PHE A 43 -1.03 1.68 20.86
C PHE A 43 -0.46 2.69 21.84
N MET A 44 0.78 2.50 22.29
CA MET A 44 1.45 3.44 23.18
C MET A 44 1.56 4.83 22.53
N VAL A 45 1.99 4.89 21.27
CA VAL A 45 2.08 6.15 20.50
C VAL A 45 0.72 6.84 20.44
N LEU A 46 -0.36 6.11 20.15
CA LEU A 46 -1.69 6.70 20.08
C LEU A 46 -2.18 7.21 21.44
N ALA A 47 -1.89 6.47 22.52
CA ALA A 47 -2.25 6.86 23.89
C ALA A 47 -1.52 8.13 24.35
N HIS A 48 -0.22 8.25 24.02
CA HIS A 48 0.58 9.43 24.36
C HIS A 48 0.35 10.63 23.43
N HIS A 49 -0.16 10.39 22.21
CA HIS A 49 -0.44 11.44 21.23
C HIS A 49 -1.88 11.34 20.68
N PRO A 50 -2.91 11.72 21.45
CA PRO A 50 -4.31 11.61 21.03
C PRO A 50 -4.66 12.36 19.74
N ARG A 51 -3.88 13.38 19.37
CA ARG A 51 -4.04 14.11 18.09
C ARG A 51 -3.93 13.20 16.86
N LEU A 52 -3.16 12.11 16.93
CA LEU A 52 -3.02 11.17 15.81
C LEU A 52 -4.35 10.47 15.50
N ALA A 53 -5.22 10.30 16.50
CA ALA A 53 -6.56 9.78 16.33
C ALA A 53 -7.45 10.72 15.47
N GLN A 54 -7.11 12.00 15.44
CA GLN A 54 -7.79 13.02 14.64
C GLN A 54 -7.14 13.21 13.26
N SER A 55 -6.37 12.22 12.80
CA SER A 55 -5.61 12.26 11.55
C SER A 55 -4.56 13.38 11.49
N ALA A 56 -4.12 13.90 12.64
CA ALA A 56 -2.97 14.80 12.67
C ALA A 56 -1.68 14.01 12.38
N PRO A 57 -0.72 14.60 11.63
CA PRO A 57 0.59 14.00 11.49
C PRO A 57 1.34 14.05 12.83
N PHE A 58 2.25 13.10 13.03
CA PHE A 58 3.03 13.01 14.27
C PHE A 58 3.86 14.26 14.51
N LYS A 59 4.56 14.73 13.47
CA LYS A 59 5.25 16.01 13.52
C LYS A 59 4.33 17.14 13.04
N PRO A 60 4.11 18.20 13.85
CA PRO A 60 3.28 19.33 13.47
C PRO A 60 3.73 20.01 12.17
N GLU A 61 5.03 20.03 11.86
CA GLU A 61 5.55 20.65 10.62
C GLU A 61 4.91 20.06 9.35
N TYR A 62 4.51 18.79 9.39
CA TYR A 62 3.89 18.11 8.24
C TYR A 62 2.41 18.44 8.05
N GLU A 63 1.78 19.20 8.96
CA GLU A 63 0.44 19.76 8.73
C GLU A 63 0.43 20.73 7.55
N GLN A 64 1.57 21.35 7.26
CA GLN A 64 1.75 22.31 6.17
C GLN A 64 2.06 21.64 4.82
N LEU A 65 2.08 20.31 4.73
CA LEU A 65 2.33 19.62 3.46
C LEU A 65 1.18 19.84 2.46
N HIS A 66 1.54 20.36 1.29
CA HIS A 66 0.63 20.53 0.17
C HIS A 66 0.59 19.26 -0.68
N TRP A 67 -0.46 18.46 -0.46
CA TRP A 67 -0.83 17.31 -1.29
C TRP A 67 -1.39 17.74 -2.66
N GLU A 68 -1.20 16.90 -3.66
CA GLU A 68 -1.75 17.12 -5.00
C GLU A 68 -3.28 17.07 -4.97
N LYS A 69 -3.92 17.98 -5.71
CA LYS A 69 -5.38 18.14 -5.73
C LYS A 69 -5.91 18.32 -7.15
N GLY A 70 -7.19 18.03 -7.33
CA GLY A 70 -7.92 18.21 -8.58
C GLY A 70 -8.01 16.95 -9.42
N ARG A 71 -8.62 17.08 -10.61
CA ARG A 71 -9.05 15.93 -11.43
C ARG A 71 -7.96 14.90 -11.74
N SER A 72 -6.72 15.34 -11.91
CA SER A 72 -5.59 14.42 -12.16
C SER A 72 -5.22 13.62 -10.92
N ALA A 73 -5.25 14.24 -9.74
CA ALA A 73 -4.98 13.57 -8.47
C ALA A 73 -6.11 12.59 -8.13
N ASP A 74 -7.37 12.98 -8.37
CA ASP A 74 -8.54 12.11 -8.18
C ASP A 74 -8.48 10.88 -9.09
N ALA A 75 -8.09 11.07 -10.35
CA ALA A 75 -7.90 9.98 -11.31
C ALA A 75 -6.74 9.04 -10.91
N ALA A 76 -5.64 9.60 -10.42
CA ALA A 76 -4.50 8.80 -9.93
C ALA A 76 -4.87 8.00 -8.66
N PHE A 77 -5.64 8.59 -7.75
CA PHE A 77 -6.18 7.89 -6.58
C PHE A 77 -7.10 6.74 -6.99
N ALA A 78 -8.03 6.99 -7.90
CA ALA A 78 -8.92 5.94 -8.41
C ALA A 78 -8.15 4.81 -9.10
N ALA A 79 -7.13 5.14 -9.90
CA ALA A 79 -6.27 4.14 -10.53
C ALA A 79 -5.49 3.32 -9.49
N TRP A 80 -5.05 3.94 -8.40
CA TRP A 80 -4.41 3.23 -7.28
C TRP A 80 -5.39 2.30 -6.56
N CYS A 81 -6.60 2.76 -6.23
CA CYS A 81 -7.64 1.93 -5.63
C CYS A 81 -7.97 0.72 -6.51
N ASP A 82 -8.07 0.90 -7.83
CA ASP A 82 -8.40 -0.15 -8.79
C ASP A 82 -7.23 -1.10 -9.12
N GLY A 83 -5.99 -0.79 -8.69
CA GLY A 83 -4.80 -1.52 -9.11
C GLY A 83 -4.51 -1.40 -10.61
N ARG A 84 -4.61 -0.18 -11.16
CA ARG A 84 -4.36 0.17 -12.57
C ARG A 84 -3.37 1.32 -12.72
N THR A 85 -2.38 1.38 -11.83
CA THR A 85 -1.33 2.41 -11.81
C THR A 85 -0.29 2.22 -12.90
N GLY A 86 -0.19 1.01 -13.48
CA GLY A 86 0.85 0.64 -14.43
C GLY A 86 2.13 0.14 -13.77
N TYR A 87 2.15 0.02 -12.44
CA TYR A 87 3.25 -0.55 -11.67
C TYR A 87 2.85 -1.94 -11.18
N PRO A 88 3.37 -3.04 -11.78
CA PRO A 88 2.87 -4.39 -11.54
C PRO A 88 2.79 -4.81 -10.07
N LEU A 89 3.78 -4.47 -9.25
CA LEU A 89 3.81 -4.80 -7.83
C LEU A 89 2.73 -4.06 -7.02
N VAL A 90 2.50 -2.77 -7.33
CA VAL A 90 1.46 -1.97 -6.68
C VAL A 90 0.09 -2.45 -7.12
N ASP A 91 -0.08 -2.67 -8.42
CA ASP A 91 -1.32 -3.14 -9.02
C ASP A 91 -1.72 -4.51 -8.46
N ALA A 92 -0.78 -5.46 -8.42
CA ALA A 92 -1.00 -6.78 -7.84
C ALA A 92 -1.38 -6.69 -6.35
N ALA A 93 -0.68 -5.86 -5.57
CA ALA A 93 -1.02 -5.66 -4.17
C ALA A 93 -2.44 -5.10 -3.97
N MET A 94 -2.81 -4.04 -4.71
CA MET A 94 -4.12 -3.42 -4.60
C MET A 94 -5.24 -4.37 -5.07
N LEU A 95 -4.99 -5.14 -6.13
CA LEU A 95 -5.90 -6.20 -6.57
C LEU A 95 -6.07 -7.30 -5.50
N GLN A 96 -4.99 -7.73 -4.85
CA GLN A 96 -5.06 -8.70 -3.76
C GLN A 96 -5.92 -8.18 -2.60
N LEU A 97 -5.70 -6.92 -2.19
CA LEU A 97 -6.49 -6.29 -1.13
C LEU A 97 -7.98 -6.27 -1.49
N ASN A 98 -8.32 -5.79 -2.69
CA ASN A 98 -9.71 -5.67 -3.12
C ASN A 98 -10.43 -7.02 -3.21
N GLN A 99 -9.71 -8.11 -3.48
CA GLN A 99 -10.29 -9.44 -3.62
C GLN A 99 -10.40 -10.21 -2.31
N THR A 100 -9.39 -10.09 -1.46
CA THR A 100 -9.23 -10.97 -0.29
C THR A 100 -9.45 -10.26 1.04
N GLY A 101 -9.41 -8.92 1.05
CA GLY A 101 -9.35 -8.12 2.27
C GLY A 101 -8.06 -8.33 3.07
N TYR A 102 -7.04 -8.94 2.46
CA TYR A 102 -5.73 -9.16 3.05
C TYR A 102 -4.64 -8.61 2.13
N MET A 103 -3.64 -7.99 2.75
CA MET A 103 -2.42 -7.57 2.08
C MET A 103 -1.24 -7.82 3.00
N HIS A 104 -0.17 -8.41 2.46
CA HIS A 104 1.06 -8.62 3.23
C HIS A 104 1.65 -7.28 3.70
N ASN A 105 2.17 -7.22 4.93
CA ASN A 105 2.64 -5.96 5.54
C ASN A 105 3.65 -5.20 4.67
N ARG A 106 4.56 -5.93 4.01
CA ARG A 106 5.54 -5.32 3.09
C ARG A 106 4.88 -4.62 1.91
N LEU A 107 3.82 -5.21 1.35
CA LEU A 107 3.07 -4.63 0.25
C LEU A 107 2.31 -3.39 0.71
N ARG A 108 1.73 -3.42 1.93
CA ARG A 108 1.10 -2.23 2.55
C ARG A 108 2.07 -1.05 2.60
N MET A 109 3.33 -1.28 3.00
CA MET A 109 4.35 -0.24 3.03
C MET A 109 4.68 0.31 1.63
N VAL A 110 4.77 -0.57 0.63
CA VAL A 110 5.09 -0.18 -0.76
C VAL A 110 3.96 0.63 -1.36
N THR A 111 2.72 0.16 -1.27
CA THR A 111 1.55 0.85 -1.84
C THR A 111 1.25 2.15 -1.13
N ALA A 112 1.43 2.22 0.19
CA ALA A 112 1.30 3.45 0.96
C ALA A 112 2.39 4.48 0.62
N SER A 113 3.65 4.06 0.51
CA SER A 113 4.75 4.93 0.08
C SER A 113 4.49 5.45 -1.34
N PHE A 114 4.03 4.60 -2.24
CA PHE A 114 3.72 4.99 -3.62
C PHE A 114 2.61 6.05 -3.67
N LEU A 115 1.52 5.85 -2.92
CA LEU A 115 0.44 6.83 -2.85
C LEU A 115 0.92 8.20 -2.33
N ALA A 116 1.64 8.21 -1.21
CA ALA A 116 2.03 9.44 -0.54
C ALA A 116 3.20 10.16 -1.24
N LYS A 117 4.19 9.43 -1.75
CA LYS A 117 5.45 10.03 -2.24
C LYS A 117 5.55 10.11 -3.75
N ASP A 118 5.07 9.09 -4.47
CA ASP A 118 5.16 9.05 -5.93
C ASP A 118 3.97 9.76 -6.56
N LEU A 119 2.75 9.52 -6.05
CA LEU A 119 1.55 10.22 -6.52
C LEU A 119 1.31 11.56 -5.82
N GLY A 120 1.93 11.79 -4.65
CA GLY A 120 1.74 13.03 -3.88
C GLY A 120 0.34 13.20 -3.31
N ILE A 121 -0.40 12.10 -3.13
CA ILE A 121 -1.79 12.10 -2.64
C ILE A 121 -1.80 12.02 -1.11
N ASP A 122 -2.77 12.68 -0.47
CA ASP A 122 -2.93 12.66 0.98
C ASP A 122 -3.08 11.22 1.50
N TRP A 123 -2.14 10.82 2.36
CA TRP A 123 -2.09 9.50 2.99
C TRP A 123 -3.38 9.17 3.74
N ARG A 124 -4.14 10.16 4.22
CA ARG A 124 -5.42 9.97 4.90
C ARG A 124 -6.47 9.32 3.99
N LEU A 125 -6.40 9.54 2.68
CA LEU A 125 -7.30 8.89 1.73
C LEU A 125 -6.99 7.40 1.63
N GLY A 126 -5.71 7.04 1.58
CA GLY A 126 -5.27 5.64 1.59
C GLY A 126 -5.55 4.96 2.93
N GLU A 127 -5.36 5.66 4.04
CA GLU A 127 -5.65 5.20 5.41
C GLU A 127 -7.12 4.76 5.55
N ARG A 128 -8.05 5.61 5.08
CA ARG A 128 -9.48 5.32 5.03
C ARG A 128 -9.80 4.15 4.10
N TYR A 129 -9.21 4.13 2.89
CA TYR A 129 -9.43 3.03 1.95
C TYR A 129 -9.00 1.67 2.53
N PHE A 130 -7.90 1.65 3.28
CA PHE A 130 -7.43 0.46 3.99
C PHE A 130 -8.36 0.07 5.14
N ALA A 131 -8.92 1.06 5.85
CA ALA A 131 -9.91 0.82 6.90
C ALA A 131 -11.18 0.13 6.39
N ASP A 132 -11.61 0.45 5.17
CA ASP A 132 -12.81 -0.13 4.56
C ASP A 132 -12.62 -1.57 4.07
N LEU A 133 -11.38 -1.98 3.76
CA LEU A 133 -11.11 -3.26 3.08
C LEU A 133 -10.36 -4.30 3.92
N LEU A 134 -9.55 -3.88 4.89
CA LEU A 134 -8.70 -4.81 5.63
C LEU A 134 -9.48 -5.62 6.66
N ASN A 135 -9.50 -6.94 6.49
CA ASN A 135 -10.11 -7.87 7.44
C ASN A 135 -9.41 -7.89 8.80
N ASP A 136 -8.13 -7.50 8.84
CA ASP A 136 -7.33 -7.39 10.06
C ASP A 136 -7.14 -5.94 10.52
N PHE A 137 -8.00 -5.02 10.06
CA PHE A 137 -7.89 -3.61 10.37
C PHE A 137 -7.82 -3.35 11.89
N ASP A 138 -6.77 -2.63 12.26
CA ASP A 138 -6.55 -2.06 13.58
C ASP A 138 -6.16 -0.60 13.38
N PHE A 139 -6.88 0.32 14.03
CA PHE A 139 -6.69 1.75 13.81
C PHE A 139 -5.28 2.20 14.21
N SER A 140 -4.77 1.78 15.37
CA SER A 140 -3.45 2.16 15.86
C SER A 140 -2.35 1.73 14.88
N ALA A 141 -2.37 0.46 14.46
CA ALA A 141 -1.40 -0.08 13.51
C ALA A 141 -1.55 0.52 12.10
N ASN A 142 -2.77 0.75 11.64
CA ASN A 142 -3.03 1.35 10.33
C ASN A 142 -2.51 2.79 10.30
N ASN A 143 -2.95 3.62 11.24
CA ASN A 143 -2.56 5.01 11.35
C ASN A 143 -1.03 5.15 11.47
N GLY A 144 -0.42 4.40 12.40
CA GLY A 144 1.03 4.43 12.59
C GLY A 144 1.82 3.94 11.38
N GLY A 145 1.34 2.90 10.69
CA GLY A 145 1.95 2.38 9.46
C GLY A 145 1.87 3.38 8.29
N TRP A 146 0.72 4.02 8.10
CA TRP A 146 0.53 5.06 7.08
C TRP A 146 1.40 6.29 7.35
N GLN A 147 1.45 6.76 8.59
CA GLN A 147 2.32 7.87 8.97
C GLN A 147 3.80 7.51 8.75
N TRP A 148 4.21 6.29 9.10
CA TRP A 148 5.58 5.82 8.87
C TRP A 148 5.91 5.76 7.36
N ALA A 149 5.00 5.24 6.54
CA ALA A 149 5.18 5.12 5.09
C ALA A 149 5.18 6.49 4.38
N ALA A 150 4.36 7.43 4.83
CA ALA A 150 4.28 8.80 4.33
C ALA A 150 5.43 9.70 4.83
N SER A 151 6.39 9.17 5.60
CA SER A 151 7.47 9.95 6.24
C SER A 151 7.02 10.95 7.31
N ASN A 152 5.77 10.84 7.77
CA ASN A 152 5.17 11.75 8.75
C ASN A 152 5.18 11.22 10.20
N GLY A 153 5.53 9.94 10.40
CA GLY A 153 5.49 9.24 11.69
C GLY A 153 6.79 9.26 12.50
N TYR A 154 6.72 8.81 13.75
CA TYR A 154 7.89 8.61 14.62
C TYR A 154 8.84 7.56 14.05
N GLY A 155 10.14 7.88 13.94
CA GLY A 155 11.15 6.99 13.34
C GLY A 155 10.95 6.72 11.84
N ALA A 156 10.13 7.53 11.15
CA ALA A 156 9.88 7.36 9.74
C ALA A 156 11.15 7.60 8.90
N GLN A 157 11.26 6.89 7.77
CA GLN A 157 12.39 7.07 6.88
C GLN A 157 12.40 8.50 6.32
N PRO A 158 13.58 9.12 6.13
CA PRO A 158 13.68 10.44 5.50
C PRO A 158 12.92 10.47 4.17
N TYR A 159 12.29 11.60 3.87
CA TYR A 159 11.48 11.78 2.66
C TYR A 159 12.26 11.44 1.38
N SER A 160 13.57 11.70 1.37
CA SER A 160 14.50 11.37 0.27
C SER A 160 14.63 9.88 -0.05
N ARG A 161 14.20 8.99 0.85
CA ARG A 161 14.22 7.54 0.63
C ARG A 161 12.91 7.10 0.00
N ILE A 162 12.81 7.30 -1.31
CA ILE A 162 11.70 6.84 -2.14
C ILE A 162 11.87 5.34 -2.40
N PHE A 163 10.81 4.57 -2.16
CA PHE A 163 10.78 3.16 -2.53
C PHE A 163 10.55 3.08 -4.04
N ASN A 164 11.62 2.94 -4.82
CA ASN A 164 11.46 2.68 -6.26
C ASN A 164 10.70 1.34 -6.43
N PRO A 165 9.49 1.35 -7.01
CA PRO A 165 8.66 0.16 -7.11
C PRO A 165 9.30 -0.93 -7.98
N VAL A 166 10.08 -0.53 -8.98
CA VAL A 166 10.74 -1.42 -9.94
C VAL A 166 11.84 -2.23 -9.25
N THR A 167 12.76 -1.56 -8.55
CA THR A 167 13.86 -2.26 -7.85
C THR A 167 13.38 -3.08 -6.65
N ARG A 168 12.20 -2.75 -6.11
CA ARG A 168 11.54 -3.58 -5.08
C ARG A 168 10.87 -4.81 -5.71
N SER A 169 10.25 -4.67 -6.87
CA SER A 169 9.70 -5.80 -7.63
C SER A 169 10.79 -6.81 -7.95
N GLU A 170 11.94 -6.36 -8.48
CA GLU A 170 13.08 -7.23 -8.81
C GLU A 170 13.64 -7.99 -7.59
N LYS A 171 13.56 -7.38 -6.40
CA LYS A 171 14.08 -7.99 -5.16
C LYS A 171 13.09 -8.96 -4.49
N PHE A 172 11.79 -8.72 -4.62
CA PHE A 172 10.75 -9.43 -3.85
C PHE A 172 9.82 -10.29 -4.71
N ASP A 173 9.78 -10.05 -6.02
CA ASP A 173 9.10 -10.86 -7.02
C ASP A 173 10.00 -10.99 -8.27
N PRO A 174 11.23 -11.55 -8.13
CA PRO A 174 12.22 -11.60 -9.22
C PRO A 174 11.70 -12.33 -10.46
N ASP A 175 10.85 -13.35 -10.26
CA ASP A 175 10.25 -14.15 -11.35
C ASP A 175 8.88 -13.62 -11.79
N GLY A 176 8.37 -12.54 -11.18
CA GLY A 176 7.03 -12.01 -11.45
C GLY A 176 5.90 -12.99 -11.10
N ALA A 177 6.19 -14.05 -10.33
CA ALA A 177 5.27 -15.15 -10.06
C ALA A 177 4.08 -14.68 -9.23
N LEU A 178 4.32 -13.84 -8.21
CA LEU A 178 3.25 -13.28 -7.37
C LEU A 178 2.34 -12.37 -8.19
N SER A 179 2.95 -11.48 -8.98
CA SER A 179 2.22 -10.58 -9.86
C SER A 179 1.38 -11.36 -10.88
N ASN A 180 1.97 -12.37 -11.54
CA ASN A 180 1.29 -13.19 -12.53
C ASN A 180 0.14 -14.03 -11.95
N ASP A 181 0.31 -14.58 -10.74
CA ASP A 181 -0.74 -15.36 -10.09
C ASP A 181 -1.96 -14.50 -9.73
N ILE A 182 -1.72 -13.28 -9.23
CA ILE A 182 -2.79 -12.30 -8.95
C ILE A 182 -3.46 -11.82 -10.25
N TYR A 183 -2.70 -11.61 -11.33
CA TYR A 183 -3.27 -11.27 -12.63
C TYR A 183 -4.08 -12.42 -13.24
N ARG A 184 -3.69 -13.68 -13.03
CA ARG A 184 -4.46 -14.85 -13.48
C ARG A 184 -5.75 -14.99 -12.69
N SER A 185 -5.67 -14.98 -11.35
CA SER A 185 -6.85 -15.09 -10.48
C SER A 185 -7.86 -13.96 -10.69
N SER A 186 -7.40 -12.72 -10.92
CA SER A 186 -8.26 -11.59 -11.24
C SER A 186 -8.98 -11.72 -12.60
N ARG A 187 -8.33 -12.28 -13.62
CA ARG A 187 -8.99 -12.59 -14.91
C ARG A 187 -10.03 -13.69 -14.77
N THR A 188 -9.72 -14.75 -14.02
CA THR A 188 -10.66 -15.84 -13.77
C THR A 188 -11.87 -15.35 -12.95
N CYS A 189 -11.66 -14.47 -11.98
CA CYS A 189 -12.74 -13.89 -11.18
C CYS A 189 -13.64 -12.93 -12.01
N ARG A 190 -13.06 -12.17 -12.96
CA ARG A 190 -13.83 -11.39 -13.95
C ARG A 190 -14.61 -12.26 -14.92
N GLN A 191 -14.08 -13.41 -15.33
CA GLN A 191 -14.78 -14.37 -16.21
C GLN A 191 -15.91 -15.11 -15.48
N ASN A 192 -15.76 -15.36 -14.18
CA ASN A 192 -16.74 -16.07 -13.35
C ASN A 192 -17.80 -15.16 -12.70
N GLY A 193 -17.90 -13.89 -13.11
CA GLY A 193 -19.02 -13.01 -12.75
C GLY A 193 -19.10 -12.58 -11.28
N PHE A 194 -18.04 -12.75 -10.49
CA PHE A 194 -18.00 -12.27 -9.09
C PHE A 194 -17.64 -10.78 -9.03
N THR A 195 -18.52 -9.92 -9.56
CA THR A 195 -18.49 -8.47 -9.30
C THR A 195 -19.47 -8.17 -8.16
N ARG A 196 -18.97 -7.95 -6.94
CA ARG A 196 -19.80 -7.36 -5.89
C ARG A 196 -19.98 -5.86 -6.17
N GLY A 197 -21.23 -5.44 -6.39
CA GLY A 197 -21.69 -4.08 -6.06
C GLY A 197 -21.51 -2.98 -7.10
N GLY A 198 -22.27 -3.05 -8.19
CA GLY A 198 -23.04 -1.98 -8.84
C GLY A 198 -22.44 -0.57 -9.05
N TRP A 199 -22.04 -0.28 -10.29
CA TRP A 199 -22.34 0.95 -11.05
C TRP A 199 -22.44 0.58 -12.55
N PRO A 200 -23.28 1.26 -13.37
CA PRO A 200 -23.85 0.66 -14.57
C PRO A 200 -22.82 0.51 -15.69
N ALA A 201 -22.72 -0.71 -16.22
CA ALA A 201 -22.10 -0.96 -17.51
C ALA A 201 -22.90 -0.20 -18.58
N ARG A 202 -22.26 0.78 -19.23
CA ARG A 202 -22.83 1.42 -20.43
C ARG A 202 -23.02 0.37 -21.52
N SER A 203 -24.22 0.39 -22.08
CA SER A 203 -24.75 -0.44 -23.14
C SER A 203 -24.06 -0.25 -24.50
N GLY A 204 -23.96 -1.35 -25.26
CA GLY A 204 -23.85 -1.40 -26.72
C GLY A 204 -22.40 -1.33 -27.24
N SER A 205 -21.96 -2.15 -28.19
CA SER A 205 -22.66 -2.97 -29.18
C SER A 205 -21.75 -4.10 -29.68
N ARG A 206 -22.35 -5.26 -29.93
CA ARG A 206 -21.75 -6.35 -30.70
C ARG A 206 -21.39 -5.85 -32.10
N ASN A 207 -20.19 -6.20 -32.58
CA ASN A 207 -20.00 -6.67 -33.95
C ASN A 207 -18.71 -7.50 -34.04
N SER A 208 -18.89 -8.75 -34.41
CA SER A 208 -17.86 -9.71 -34.81
C SER A 208 -17.70 -9.65 -36.32
N VAL A 209 -16.48 -9.52 -36.87
CA VAL A 209 -16.11 -10.08 -38.18
C VAL A 209 -14.61 -10.44 -38.17
N HIS A 210 -14.32 -11.59 -38.79
CA HIS A 210 -13.05 -12.26 -39.02
C HIS A 210 -11.94 -11.46 -39.73
N GLY A 211 -10.69 -11.89 -39.51
CA GLY A 211 -9.84 -12.36 -40.61
C GLY A 211 -8.69 -11.47 -41.07
N THR A 212 -7.53 -12.13 -41.23
CA THR A 212 -6.34 -11.79 -42.03
C THR A 212 -5.25 -10.96 -41.35
N GLY A 213 -4.05 -11.54 -41.38
CA GLY A 213 -2.84 -10.93 -40.84
C GLY A 213 -2.08 -10.11 -41.87
N ARG A 214 -1.30 -9.15 -41.38
CA ARG A 214 0.05 -8.83 -41.85
C ARG A 214 0.67 -7.73 -40.99
N GLU A 215 2.00 -7.80 -40.94
CA GLU A 215 2.95 -6.72 -40.67
C GLU A 215 3.06 -6.13 -39.26
N LEU A 216 4.08 -6.67 -38.56
CA LEU A 216 4.87 -5.99 -37.54
C LEU A 216 5.46 -4.68 -38.09
N SER A 217 4.69 -3.59 -38.04
CA SER A 217 5.23 -2.24 -38.19
C SER A 217 5.69 -1.71 -36.84
N ARG A 218 7.02 -1.57 -36.71
CA ARG A 218 7.76 -0.79 -35.70
C ARG A 218 6.99 0.45 -35.21
N THR A 219 6.34 0.35 -34.06
CA THR A 219 6.13 1.46 -33.12
C THR A 219 6.10 0.90 -31.70
N ASP A 220 7.26 0.40 -31.27
CA ASP A 220 7.52 0.11 -29.86
C ASP A 220 7.56 1.46 -29.12
N ARG A 221 6.39 1.91 -28.67
CA ARG A 221 6.27 3.07 -27.79
C ARG A 221 6.90 2.66 -26.47
N ARG A 222 8.13 3.14 -26.27
CA ARG A 222 8.79 3.25 -24.97
C ARG A 222 7.76 3.59 -23.89
N PRO A 223 7.80 2.94 -22.71
CA PRO A 223 6.94 3.34 -21.60
C PRO A 223 7.16 4.83 -21.35
N GLY A 224 6.06 5.59 -21.48
CA GLY A 224 6.07 7.03 -21.32
C GLY A 224 6.76 7.37 -20.02
N THR A 225 7.77 8.23 -20.10
CA THR A 225 8.30 8.96 -18.97
C THR A 225 7.13 9.66 -18.29
N GLY A 226 6.63 9.08 -17.21
CA GLY A 226 5.69 9.74 -16.32
C GLY A 226 6.28 11.07 -15.84
N PRO A 227 5.45 12.06 -15.51
CA PRO A 227 5.93 13.36 -15.09
C PRO A 227 6.89 13.19 -13.90
N ARG A 228 8.06 13.83 -13.97
CA ARG A 228 9.05 13.88 -12.89
C ARG A 228 8.46 14.64 -11.68
N ALA A 229 7.60 13.98 -10.91
CA ALA A 229 7.06 14.48 -9.65
C ALA A 229 8.15 14.64 -8.56
N HIS A 230 9.29 13.95 -8.74
CA HIS A 230 10.40 13.91 -7.79
C HIS A 230 10.99 15.29 -7.45
N THR A 231 10.99 16.26 -8.37
CA THR A 231 11.63 17.57 -8.13
C THR A 231 10.76 18.55 -7.33
N GLY A 232 9.43 18.43 -7.41
CA GLY A 232 8.52 19.39 -6.76
C GLY A 232 8.36 19.15 -5.26
N LEU A 233 8.31 17.89 -4.84
CA LEU A 233 8.03 17.50 -3.46
C LEU A 233 9.29 17.48 -2.58
N ILE A 234 10.46 17.17 -3.16
CA ILE A 234 11.78 17.28 -2.49
C ILE A 234 12.08 18.75 -2.11
N ARG A 235 11.74 19.72 -2.97
CA ARG A 235 11.88 21.15 -2.63
C ARG A 235 10.97 21.58 -1.48
N LYS A 236 9.75 21.03 -1.38
CA LYS A 236 8.78 21.34 -0.32
C LYS A 236 9.24 20.85 1.05
N VAL A 237 9.80 19.64 1.15
CA VAL A 237 10.30 19.09 2.43
C VAL A 237 11.62 19.73 2.86
N SER A 238 12.49 20.09 1.92
CA SER A 238 13.73 20.83 2.24
C SER A 238 13.46 22.22 2.83
N ALA A 239 12.32 22.85 2.51
CA ALA A 239 11.91 24.13 3.09
C ALA A 239 11.47 24.00 4.56
N CYS A 240 10.92 22.86 4.98
CA CYS A 240 10.52 22.61 6.38
C CYS A 240 11.69 22.16 7.28
N SER A 241 12.83 21.73 6.71
CA SER A 241 14.01 21.28 7.47
C SER A 241 15.03 22.39 7.77
N HIS A 242 14.65 23.67 7.62
CA HIS A 242 15.52 24.83 7.87
C HIS A 242 15.02 25.77 8.98
N TYR A 243 14.18 25.28 9.89
CA TYR A 243 13.85 25.97 11.15
C TYR A 243 13.82 24.98 12.31
#